data_AF-A0A936G938-F1
#
_entry.id   AF-A0A936G938-F1
#
_cell.length_a   1.000
_cell.length_b   1.000
_cell.length_c   1.000
_cell.angle_alpha   90.00
_cell.angle_beta   90.00
_cell.angle_gamma   90.00
#
_symmetry.space_group_name_H-M   'P 1'
#
loop_
_entity.id
_entity.type
_entity.pdbx_description
1 polymer ?
#
loop_
_entity_poly.entity_id
_entity_poly.type
_entity_poly.pdbx_seq_one_letter_code
_entity_poly.pdbx_strand_id
1 'polypeptide(L)'
;MSDEINSRARADFSRARFKSFINQVFSVVAGKHTTTLLSYDEIKEKLHIGGPIYRGVKTVRVEQIAGSLNRYHEFDRAFLPKEDQLASRWQKVDRAFYQEINLPPVVLYKVGDVYFVVDGHHRVSVAREQGQIYIEAEVRECATRVNITANIKPEDLEILGAKVNFLERTTLDRIRPDANIKLNIPDGFERMLEHIAVHHYFMGIDLKRDISEKEAVAHWYDTVYRPIIEVIRESSILKEFPDKTEGDLYLWVLDHQHYLSKEEGQPLQPPEAAAKLFIEENE
;
A
#
# COMPACT_ATOMS: atom_id res chain seq x y z
N MET A 1 15.84 18.34 40.56
CA MET A 1 14.86 17.50 39.82
C MET A 1 14.33 18.21 38.56
N SER A 2 13.75 19.41 38.65
CA SER A 2 13.25 20.14 37.45
C SER A 2 14.34 20.45 36.42
N ASP A 3 15.52 20.90 36.86
CA ASP A 3 16.61 21.28 35.96
C ASP A 3 17.25 20.09 35.26
N GLU A 4 17.29 18.93 35.93
CA GLU A 4 17.77 17.67 35.38
C GLU A 4 16.83 17.14 34.29
N ILE A 5 15.51 17.15 34.55
CA ILE A 5 14.48 16.80 33.56
C ILE A 5 14.52 17.75 32.36
N ASN A 6 14.71 19.05 32.60
CA ASN A 6 14.85 20.04 31.52
C ASN A 6 16.10 19.78 30.66
N SER A 7 17.24 19.48 31.29
CA SER A 7 18.49 19.14 30.59
C SER A 7 18.33 17.87 29.76
N ARG A 8 17.72 16.84 30.34
CA ARG A 8 17.46 15.56 29.68
C ARG A 8 16.55 15.74 28.46
N ALA A 9 15.44 16.45 28.59
CA ALA A 9 14.54 16.71 27.47
C ALA A 9 15.19 17.50 26.33
N ARG A 10 16.09 18.46 26.65
CA ARG A 10 16.90 19.16 25.64
C ARG A 10 17.85 18.20 24.92
N ALA A 11 18.53 17.33 25.66
CA ALA A 11 19.44 16.33 25.09
C ALA A 11 18.70 15.33 24.19
N ASP A 12 17.52 14.85 24.62
CA ASP A 12 16.68 13.94 23.84
C ASP A 12 16.20 14.60 22.54
N PHE A 13 15.79 15.88 22.60
CA PHE A 13 15.44 16.62 21.38
C PHE A 13 16.63 16.73 20.43
N SER A 14 17.81 17.12 20.92
CA SER A 14 19.02 17.24 20.10
C SER A 14 19.40 15.89 19.46
N ARG A 15 19.26 14.78 20.21
CA ARG A 15 19.49 13.43 19.69
C ARG A 15 18.49 13.07 18.60
N ALA A 16 17.19 13.33 18.81
CA ALA A 16 16.15 13.09 17.81
C ALA A 16 16.38 13.91 16.53
N ARG A 17 16.77 15.18 16.68
CA ARG A 17 17.12 16.08 15.56
C ARG A 17 18.32 15.58 14.77
N PHE A 18 19.38 15.15 15.47
CA PHE A 18 20.58 14.61 14.84
C PHE A 18 20.29 13.32 14.08
N LYS A 19 19.53 12.39 14.67
CA LYS A 19 19.05 11.18 13.99
C LYS A 19 18.27 11.53 12.71
N SER A 20 17.37 12.51 12.77
CA SER A 20 16.59 12.92 11.59
C SER A 20 17.46 13.49 10.47
N PHE A 21 18.46 14.30 10.83
CA PHE A 21 19.44 14.83 9.89
C PHE A 21 20.22 13.71 9.20
N ILE A 22 20.73 12.74 9.98
CA ILE A 22 21.47 11.58 9.45
C ILE A 22 20.58 10.73 8.52
N ASN A 23 19.32 10.50 8.89
CA ASN A 23 18.35 9.79 8.04
C ASN A 23 18.19 10.46 6.67
N GLN A 24 18.09 11.80 6.66
CA GLN A 24 17.95 12.56 5.41
C GLN A 24 19.20 12.43 4.54
N VAL A 25 20.39 12.58 5.11
CA VAL A 25 21.64 12.41 4.36
C VAL A 25 21.74 11.01 3.74
N PHE A 26 21.47 9.96 4.53
CA PHE A 26 21.51 8.59 4.01
C PHE A 26 20.46 8.31 2.94
N SER A 27 19.26 8.89 3.07
CA SER A 27 18.21 8.70 2.07
C SER A 27 18.58 9.27 0.69
N VAL A 28 19.29 10.41 0.64
CA VAL A 28 19.80 11.00 -0.60
C VAL A 28 20.84 10.09 -1.25
N VAL A 29 21.79 9.58 -0.46
CA VAL A 29 22.83 8.66 -0.96
C VAL A 29 22.24 7.35 -1.45
N ALA A 30 21.23 6.82 -0.75
CA ALA A 30 20.55 5.58 -1.10
C ALA A 30 19.55 5.73 -2.26
N GLY A 31 19.41 6.92 -2.86
CA GLY A 31 18.44 7.18 -3.93
C GLY A 31 16.98 7.04 -3.49
N LYS A 32 16.69 7.11 -2.19
CA LYS A 32 15.32 6.99 -1.68
C LYS A 32 14.55 8.29 -1.93
N HIS A 33 13.42 8.18 -2.62
CA HIS A 33 12.63 9.33 -3.04
C HIS A 33 11.78 9.97 -1.93
N THR A 34 11.50 9.28 -0.82
CA THR A 34 10.68 9.83 0.29
C THR A 34 11.37 9.79 1.64
N THR A 35 11.52 10.97 2.24
CA THR A 35 12.13 11.18 3.56
C THR A 35 11.12 11.64 4.61
N THR A 36 9.94 12.05 4.17
CA THR A 36 8.83 12.56 4.97
C THR A 36 7.79 11.50 5.27
N LEU A 37 6.90 11.79 6.22
CA LEU A 37 5.73 10.97 6.49
C LEU A 37 4.83 10.83 5.25
N LEU A 38 3.99 9.78 5.24
CA LEU A 38 2.94 9.63 4.24
C LEU A 38 1.92 10.77 4.34
N SER A 39 1.57 11.37 3.21
CA SER A 39 0.51 12.39 3.13
C SER A 39 -0.85 11.70 3.10
N TYR A 40 -1.73 12.00 4.06
CA TYR A 40 -3.09 11.46 4.02
C TYR A 40 -3.87 11.93 2.78
N ASP A 41 -3.67 13.16 2.33
CA ASP A 41 -4.41 13.70 1.19
C ASP A 41 -4.03 12.99 -0.11
N GLU A 42 -2.74 12.69 -0.31
CA GLU A 42 -2.28 11.88 -1.45
C GLU A 42 -2.88 10.47 -1.41
N ILE A 43 -2.88 9.85 -0.23
CA ILE A 43 -3.45 8.52 0.00
C ILE A 43 -4.96 8.52 -0.24
N LYS A 44 -5.66 9.57 0.18
CA LYS A 44 -7.10 9.74 -0.02
C LYS A 44 -7.45 9.89 -1.49
N GLU A 45 -6.69 10.71 -2.22
CA GLU A 45 -6.90 10.95 -3.64
C GLU A 45 -6.62 9.69 -4.46
N LYS A 46 -5.46 9.05 -4.27
CA LYS A 46 -5.06 7.88 -5.07
C LYS A 46 -5.89 6.63 -4.78
N LEU A 47 -6.32 6.42 -3.53
CA LEU A 47 -7.00 5.18 -3.12
C LEU A 47 -8.52 5.34 -2.94
N HIS A 48 -9.09 6.48 -3.35
CA HIS A 48 -10.54 6.79 -3.25
C HIS A 48 -11.13 6.50 -1.86
N ILE A 49 -10.43 6.96 -0.82
CA ILE A 49 -10.76 6.61 0.56
C ILE A 49 -12.09 7.22 1.00
N GLY A 50 -12.91 6.39 1.66
CA GLY A 50 -14.19 6.80 2.22
C GLY A 50 -14.08 7.79 3.39
N GLY A 51 -15.23 8.33 3.81
CA GLY A 51 -15.29 9.23 4.97
C GLY A 51 -14.84 8.57 6.30
N PRO A 52 -14.31 9.37 7.25
CA PRO A 52 -13.86 8.87 8.54
C PRO A 52 -15.04 8.45 9.44
N ILE A 53 -14.97 7.24 10.03
CA ILE A 53 -15.94 6.70 10.99
C ILE A 53 -15.27 6.58 12.35
N TYR A 54 -15.83 7.22 13.38
CA TYR A 54 -15.26 7.15 14.73
C TYR A 54 -15.32 5.73 15.32
N ARG A 55 -14.20 5.28 15.89
CA ARG A 55 -14.01 3.94 16.45
C ARG A 55 -13.68 3.94 17.95
N GLY A 56 -13.82 5.08 18.63
CA GLY A 56 -13.50 5.21 20.04
C GLY A 56 -12.00 5.41 20.31
N VAL A 57 -11.66 5.38 21.59
CA VAL A 57 -10.27 5.34 22.07
C VAL A 57 -9.73 3.91 21.97
N LYS A 58 -8.55 3.75 21.38
CA LYS A 58 -7.87 2.47 21.19
C LYS A 58 -6.38 2.59 21.55
N THR A 59 -5.80 1.48 21.97
CA THR A 59 -4.35 1.33 22.10
C THR A 59 -3.78 0.93 20.74
N VAL A 60 -2.87 1.74 20.19
CA VAL A 60 -2.32 1.58 18.84
C VAL A 60 -0.81 1.33 18.91
N ARG A 61 -0.29 0.41 18.09
CA ARG A 61 1.15 0.20 17.96
C ARG A 61 1.78 1.40 17.26
N VAL A 62 2.79 1.98 17.89
CA VAL A 62 3.42 3.22 17.40
C VAL A 62 4.07 3.03 16.02
N GLU A 63 4.51 1.81 15.69
CA GLU A 63 5.07 1.46 14.37
C GLU A 63 4.05 1.50 13.23
N GLN A 64 2.75 1.33 13.52
CA GLN A 64 1.68 1.41 12.51
C GLN A 64 1.31 2.85 12.15
N ILE A 65 1.79 3.83 12.92
CA ILE A 65 1.60 5.26 12.63
C ILE A 65 2.66 5.69 11.61
N ALA A 66 2.27 5.95 10.37
CA ALA A 66 3.23 6.19 9.28
C ALA A 66 2.99 7.49 8.51
N GLY A 67 1.86 8.15 8.74
CA GLY A 67 1.46 9.33 7.99
C GLY A 67 0.94 10.47 8.82
N SER A 68 0.60 11.57 8.16
CA SER A 68 0.08 12.77 8.77
C SER A 68 -0.92 13.44 7.84
N LEU A 69 -1.94 14.09 8.41
CA LEU A 69 -2.91 14.86 7.63
C LEU A 69 -2.32 16.18 7.11
N ASN A 70 -1.51 16.86 7.90
CA ASN A 70 -1.13 18.25 7.61
C ASN A 70 0.35 18.57 7.89
N ARG A 71 1.02 17.79 8.72
CA ARG A 71 2.40 18.06 9.19
C ARG A 71 3.40 17.01 8.72
N TYR A 72 3.16 16.43 7.53
CA TYR A 72 4.00 15.36 7.00
C TYR A 72 5.42 15.81 6.63
N HIS A 73 5.60 17.11 6.35
CA HIS A 73 6.90 17.73 6.02
C HIS A 73 7.79 18.03 7.24
N GLU A 74 7.18 18.26 8.41
CA GLU A 74 7.86 18.69 9.64
C GLU A 74 8.60 17.54 10.36
N PHE A 75 8.25 16.30 10.02
CA PHE A 75 8.81 15.08 10.59
C PHE A 75 9.34 14.16 9.48
N ASP A 76 10.37 13.39 9.78
CA ASP A 76 10.84 12.35 8.86
C ASP A 76 9.98 11.06 8.94
N ARG A 77 10.26 10.06 8.08
CA ARG A 77 9.56 8.76 8.12
C ARG A 77 9.62 8.03 9.47
N ALA A 78 10.60 8.34 10.31
CA ALA A 78 10.72 7.80 11.66
C ALA A 78 9.93 8.61 12.70
N PHE A 79 9.17 9.64 12.29
CA PHE A 79 8.51 10.62 13.16
C PHE A 79 9.49 11.47 13.99
N LEU A 80 10.72 11.64 13.55
CA LEU A 80 11.69 12.51 14.21
C LEU A 80 11.55 13.96 13.70
N PRO A 81 11.70 14.98 14.58
CA PRO A 81 11.52 16.37 14.20
C PRO A 81 12.62 16.81 13.23
N LYS A 82 12.23 17.47 12.13
CA LYS A 82 13.16 18.00 11.14
C LYS A 82 13.55 19.45 11.39
N GLU A 83 12.80 20.16 12.22
CA GLU A 83 12.92 21.60 12.41
C GLU A 83 13.13 21.98 13.88
N ASP A 84 14.01 22.95 14.15
CA ASP A 84 14.34 23.40 15.51
C ASP A 84 13.18 24.12 16.18
N GLN A 85 12.27 24.72 15.39
CA GLN A 85 11.08 25.39 15.91
C GLN A 85 10.16 24.44 16.69
N LEU A 86 10.27 23.12 16.46
CA LEU A 86 9.50 22.09 17.17
C LEU A 86 10.00 21.86 18.60
N ALA A 87 11.20 22.34 18.95
CA ALA A 87 11.89 22.04 20.21
C ALA A 87 11.03 22.34 21.43
N SER A 88 10.44 23.54 21.51
CA SER A 88 9.71 23.98 22.71
C SER A 88 8.53 23.05 23.04
N ARG A 89 7.71 22.72 22.04
CA ARG A 89 6.55 21.84 22.23
C ARG A 89 6.97 20.38 22.40
N TRP A 90 7.97 19.92 21.65
CA TRP A 90 8.51 18.56 21.77
C TRP A 90 9.09 18.31 23.17
N GLN A 91 9.96 19.19 23.66
CA GLN A 91 10.54 19.10 25.00
C GLN A 91 9.47 19.19 26.10
N LYS A 92 8.40 19.98 25.91
CA LYS A 92 7.26 19.99 26.87
C LYS A 92 6.61 18.62 27.00
N VAL A 93 6.38 17.94 25.87
CA VAL A 93 5.79 16.59 25.86
C VAL A 93 6.75 15.58 26.47
N ASP A 94 8.04 15.66 26.12
CA ASP A 94 9.06 14.74 26.63
C ASP A 94 9.28 14.87 28.15
N ARG A 95 9.21 16.09 28.69
CA ARG A 95 9.20 16.27 30.15
C ARG A 95 7.97 15.67 30.81
N ALA A 96 6.79 15.81 30.19
CA ALA A 96 5.57 15.22 30.72
C ALA A 96 5.67 13.69 30.80
N PHE A 97 6.38 13.06 29.85
CA PHE A 97 6.70 11.64 29.91
C PHE A 97 7.54 11.28 31.14
N TYR A 98 8.65 11.99 31.40
CA TYR A 98 9.49 11.76 32.60
C TYR A 98 8.78 12.05 33.93
N GLN A 99 7.77 12.91 33.88
CA GLN A 99 6.96 13.28 35.04
C GLN A 99 5.74 12.37 35.23
N GLU A 100 5.57 11.33 34.38
CA GLU A 100 4.43 10.41 34.39
C GLU A 100 3.08 11.14 34.31
N ILE A 101 3.06 12.28 33.62
CA ILE A 101 1.84 13.06 33.41
C ILE A 101 1.05 12.40 32.30
N ASN A 102 -0.18 11.98 32.61
CA ASN A 102 -1.12 11.50 31.61
C ASN A 102 -1.45 12.63 30.61
N LEU A 103 -1.07 12.40 29.36
CA LEU A 103 -1.39 13.29 28.24
C LEU A 103 -2.67 12.82 27.56
N PRO A 104 -3.43 13.73 26.94
CA PRO A 104 -4.60 13.33 26.17
C PRO A 104 -4.20 12.40 25.01
N PRO A 105 -5.10 11.48 24.60
CA PRO A 105 -4.88 10.61 23.46
C PRO A 105 -4.46 11.38 22.19
N VAL A 106 -3.73 10.72 21.31
CA VAL A 106 -3.50 11.26 19.95
C VAL A 106 -4.76 11.07 19.11
N VAL A 107 -4.93 11.86 18.05
CA VAL A 107 -6.07 11.68 17.13
C VAL A 107 -5.53 11.10 15.83
N LEU A 108 -6.01 9.92 15.46
CA LEU A 108 -5.52 9.16 14.31
C LEU A 108 -6.64 8.85 13.31
N TYR A 109 -6.33 9.00 12.02
CA TYR A 109 -7.11 8.36 10.95
C TYR A 109 -6.49 7.00 10.64
N LYS A 110 -7.31 5.97 10.47
CA LYS A 110 -6.88 4.61 10.10
C LYS A 110 -7.31 4.32 8.66
N VAL A 111 -6.39 3.86 7.83
CA VAL A 111 -6.64 3.40 6.45
C VAL A 111 -5.93 2.06 6.28
N GLY A 112 -6.67 1.00 5.98
CA GLY A 112 -6.09 -0.35 5.99
C GLY A 112 -5.48 -0.66 7.36
N ASP A 113 -4.20 -1.00 7.38
CA ASP A 113 -3.41 -1.26 8.61
C ASP A 113 -2.52 -0.08 9.05
N VAL A 114 -2.71 1.10 8.45
CA VAL A 114 -1.87 2.29 8.67
C VAL A 114 -2.63 3.39 9.38
N TYR A 115 -1.93 4.11 10.26
CA TYR A 115 -2.46 5.28 10.95
C TYR A 115 -1.79 6.58 10.50
N PHE A 116 -2.59 7.63 10.41
CA PHE A 116 -2.24 8.99 10.02
C PHE A 116 -2.55 9.94 11.16
N VAL A 117 -1.56 10.71 11.60
CA VAL A 117 -1.75 11.65 12.71
C VAL A 117 -2.52 12.87 12.27
N VAL A 118 -3.65 13.10 12.93
CA VAL A 118 -4.45 14.33 12.84
C VAL A 118 -3.98 15.34 13.88
N ASP A 119 -3.84 14.89 15.14
CA ASP A 119 -3.28 15.66 16.24
C ASP A 119 -2.37 14.78 17.11
N GLY A 120 -1.35 15.41 17.70
CA GLY A 120 -0.44 14.76 18.63
C GLY A 120 0.89 14.32 18.04
N HIS A 121 1.37 14.93 16.94
CA HIS A 121 2.65 14.57 16.29
C HIS A 121 3.83 14.52 17.25
N HIS A 122 3.95 15.50 18.16
CA HIS A 122 5.00 15.49 19.17
C HIS A 122 4.87 14.34 20.16
N ARG A 123 3.64 13.94 20.53
CA ARG A 123 3.40 12.77 21.40
C ARG A 123 3.82 11.48 20.71
N VAL A 124 3.50 11.30 19.43
CA VAL A 124 3.96 10.16 18.63
C VAL A 124 5.49 10.15 18.49
N SER A 125 6.08 11.31 18.20
CA SER A 125 7.53 11.47 18.07
C SER A 125 8.28 11.11 19.37
N VAL A 126 7.84 11.66 20.50
CA VAL A 126 8.39 11.35 21.83
C VAL A 126 8.18 9.88 22.18
N ALA A 127 6.99 9.33 21.95
CA ALA A 127 6.70 7.92 22.20
C ALA A 127 7.68 7.00 21.47
N ARG A 128 8.01 7.30 20.20
CA ARG A 128 9.04 6.57 19.44
C ARG A 128 10.43 6.75 20.00
N GLU A 129 10.82 7.98 20.30
CA GLU A 129 12.17 8.27 20.83
C GLU A 129 12.42 7.60 22.19
N GLN A 130 11.37 7.46 23.01
CA GLN A 130 11.40 6.78 24.30
C GLN A 130 11.17 5.26 24.19
N GLY A 131 11.02 4.71 22.98
CA GLY A 131 10.84 3.27 22.76
C GLY A 131 9.49 2.71 23.20
N GLN A 132 8.46 3.54 23.34
CA GLN A 132 7.10 3.07 23.64
C GLN A 132 6.55 2.25 22.46
N ILE A 133 6.01 1.07 22.78
CA ILE A 133 5.42 0.17 21.78
C ILE A 133 4.00 0.61 21.41
N TYR A 134 3.25 1.12 22.40
CA TYR A 134 1.83 1.46 22.27
C TYR A 134 1.55 2.89 22.71
N ILE A 135 0.51 3.50 22.11
CA ILE A 135 -0.01 4.82 22.48
C ILE A 135 -1.54 4.80 22.47
N GLU A 136 -2.17 5.56 23.37
CA GLU A 136 -3.63 5.76 23.35
C GLU A 136 -4.03 6.76 22.26
N ALA A 137 -5.04 6.40 21.48
CA ALA A 137 -5.50 7.18 20.35
C ALA A 137 -7.02 7.20 20.20
N GLU A 138 -7.60 8.36 19.92
CA GLU A 138 -8.92 8.45 19.30
C GLU A 138 -8.80 8.08 17.82
N VAL A 139 -9.45 6.99 17.42
CA VAL A 139 -9.33 6.47 16.04
C VAL A 139 -10.56 6.79 15.23
N ARG A 140 -10.36 7.35 14.03
CA ARG A 140 -11.38 7.42 12.98
C ARG A 140 -10.93 6.55 11.81
N GLU A 141 -11.71 5.54 11.45
CA GLU A 141 -11.37 4.60 10.38
C GLU A 141 -12.02 5.03 9.07
N CYS A 142 -11.21 5.08 8.01
CA CYS A 142 -11.65 5.38 6.67
C CYS A 142 -11.61 4.10 5.83
N ALA A 143 -12.69 3.81 5.12
CA ALA A 143 -12.79 2.61 4.29
C ALA A 143 -11.89 2.71 3.05
N THR A 144 -11.24 1.61 2.69
CA THR A 144 -10.44 1.43 1.47
C THR A 144 -10.70 0.04 0.91
N ARG A 145 -10.66 -0.12 -0.42
CA ARG A 145 -10.77 -1.44 -1.08
C ARG A 145 -9.45 -2.20 -1.15
N VAL A 146 -8.34 -1.49 -0.93
CA VAL A 146 -7.00 -2.06 -0.93
C VAL A 146 -6.35 -1.86 0.43
N ASN A 147 -5.63 -2.87 0.90
CA ASN A 147 -4.89 -2.75 2.14
C ASN A 147 -3.56 -2.03 1.90
N ILE A 148 -3.17 -1.15 2.83
CA ILE A 148 -1.87 -0.47 2.82
C ILE A 148 -1.13 -0.76 4.11
N THR A 149 0.20 -0.68 4.06
CA THR A 149 1.07 -0.88 5.22
C THR A 149 1.98 0.33 5.44
N ALA A 150 2.57 0.45 6.64
CA ALA A 150 3.38 1.61 7.03
C ALA A 150 4.64 1.80 6.15
N ASN A 151 5.09 0.71 5.51
CA ASN A 151 6.30 0.68 4.69
C ASN A 151 6.02 0.98 3.21
N ILE A 152 4.78 1.33 2.87
CA ILE A 152 4.40 1.65 1.50
C ILE A 152 5.29 2.75 0.89
N LYS A 153 5.67 2.52 -0.36
CA LYS A 153 6.46 3.44 -1.17
C LYS A 153 5.56 4.19 -2.16
N PRO A 154 6.01 5.33 -2.71
CA PRO A 154 5.27 6.04 -3.74
C PRO A 154 4.97 5.20 -4.97
N GLU A 155 5.92 4.36 -5.43
CA GLU A 155 5.69 3.47 -6.57
C GLU A 155 4.53 2.48 -6.32
N ASP A 156 4.38 2.02 -5.08
CA ASP A 156 3.28 1.12 -4.70
C ASP A 156 1.92 1.84 -4.77
N LEU A 157 1.89 3.17 -4.54
CA LEU A 157 0.64 3.93 -4.53
C LEU A 157 0.03 4.07 -5.92
N GLU A 158 0.85 4.16 -6.97
CA GLU A 158 0.34 4.19 -8.35
C GLU A 158 -0.34 2.87 -8.70
N ILE A 159 0.33 1.75 -8.42
CA ILE A 159 -0.20 0.41 -8.67
C ILE A 159 -1.46 0.15 -7.85
N LEU A 160 -1.48 0.57 -6.58
CA LEU A 160 -2.67 0.43 -5.73
C LEU A 160 -3.82 1.33 -6.18
N GLY A 161 -3.55 2.53 -6.70
CA GLY A 161 -4.56 3.38 -7.32
C GLY A 161 -5.17 2.72 -8.55
N ALA A 162 -4.34 2.18 -9.45
CA ALA A 162 -4.79 1.39 -10.59
C ALA A 162 -5.64 0.17 -10.15
N LYS A 163 -5.24 -0.51 -9.06
CA LYS A 163 -6.02 -1.60 -8.46
C LYS A 163 -7.39 -1.13 -7.94
N VAL A 164 -7.47 0.02 -7.27
CA VAL A 164 -8.74 0.59 -6.81
C VAL A 164 -9.67 0.84 -8.01
N ASN A 165 -9.15 1.47 -9.07
CA ASN A 165 -9.91 1.70 -10.30
C ASN A 165 -10.39 0.39 -10.94
N PHE A 166 -9.52 -0.64 -10.98
CA PHE A 166 -9.88 -1.97 -11.46
C PHE A 166 -11.03 -2.58 -10.64
N LEU A 167 -10.96 -2.53 -9.31
CA LEU A 167 -12.01 -3.06 -8.43
C LEU A 167 -13.30 -2.25 -8.50
N GLU A 168 -13.23 -0.94 -8.73
CA GLU A 168 -14.40 -0.10 -8.93
C GLU A 168 -15.14 -0.44 -10.22
N ARG A 169 -14.40 -0.68 -11.30
CA ARG A 169 -14.98 -1.05 -12.60
C ARG A 169 -15.48 -2.49 -12.64
N THR A 170 -14.74 -3.43 -12.07
CA THR A 170 -15.07 -4.87 -12.19
C THR A 170 -15.93 -5.38 -11.04
N THR A 171 -15.86 -4.74 -9.88
CA THR A 171 -16.42 -5.26 -8.61
C THR A 171 -15.96 -6.67 -8.26
N LEU A 172 -14.79 -7.08 -8.75
CA LEU A 172 -14.25 -8.43 -8.58
C LEU A 172 -14.15 -8.82 -7.09
N ASP A 173 -13.78 -7.87 -6.22
CA ASP A 173 -13.70 -8.03 -4.76
C ASP A 173 -15.02 -8.49 -4.13
N ARG A 174 -16.16 -8.25 -4.79
CA ARG A 174 -17.49 -8.66 -4.34
C ARG A 174 -17.98 -9.91 -5.05
N ILE A 175 -17.67 -10.05 -6.33
CA ILE A 175 -18.11 -11.18 -7.16
C ILE A 175 -17.30 -12.44 -6.82
N ARG A 176 -16.01 -12.28 -6.52
CA ARG A 176 -15.07 -13.33 -6.11
C ARG A 176 -14.26 -12.84 -4.91
N PRO A 177 -14.79 -12.92 -3.68
CA PRO A 177 -14.14 -12.39 -2.48
C PRO A 177 -12.75 -12.99 -2.19
N ASP A 178 -12.52 -14.23 -2.62
CA ASP A 178 -11.24 -14.93 -2.46
C ASP A 178 -10.20 -14.54 -3.53
N ALA A 179 -10.59 -13.73 -4.53
CA ALA A 179 -9.70 -13.28 -5.58
C ALA A 179 -8.68 -12.26 -5.05
N ASN A 180 -7.41 -12.65 -5.05
CA ASN A 180 -6.30 -11.78 -4.63
C ASN A 180 -5.33 -11.51 -5.77
N ILE A 181 -5.71 -10.64 -6.70
CA ILE A 181 -4.85 -10.24 -7.81
C ILE A 181 -3.79 -9.24 -7.30
N LYS A 182 -2.52 -9.60 -7.48
CA LYS A 182 -1.36 -8.72 -7.24
C LYS A 182 -0.60 -8.55 -8.54
N LEU A 183 -0.13 -7.35 -8.79
CA LEU A 183 0.67 -6.95 -9.94
C LEU A 183 1.74 -5.97 -9.46
N ASN A 184 2.92 -6.04 -10.08
CA ASN A 184 3.99 -5.06 -9.89
C ASN A 184 4.21 -4.21 -11.16
N ILE A 185 3.47 -4.48 -12.23
CA ILE A 185 3.53 -3.75 -13.49
C ILE A 185 2.60 -2.51 -13.44
N PRO A 186 3.10 -1.29 -13.73
CA PRO A 186 2.32 -0.05 -13.62
C PRO A 186 0.99 -0.05 -14.39
N ASP A 187 0.97 -0.54 -15.63
CA ASP A 187 -0.22 -0.59 -16.49
C ASP A 187 -0.99 -1.91 -16.42
N GLY A 188 -0.60 -2.82 -15.52
CA GLY A 188 -1.10 -4.20 -15.53
C GLY A 188 -2.61 -4.30 -15.27
N PHE A 189 -3.16 -3.46 -14.40
CA PHE A 189 -4.61 -3.44 -14.12
C PHE A 189 -5.43 -2.86 -15.27
N GLU A 190 -4.88 -1.90 -16.02
CA GLU A 190 -5.52 -1.36 -17.24
C GLU A 190 -5.57 -2.42 -18.34
N ARG A 191 -4.45 -3.12 -18.54
CA ARG A 191 -4.38 -4.26 -19.47
C ARG A 191 -5.35 -5.38 -19.10
N MET A 192 -5.51 -5.69 -17.81
CA MET A 192 -6.54 -6.64 -17.38
C MET A 192 -7.96 -6.19 -17.73
N LEU A 193 -8.28 -4.89 -17.64
CA LEU A 193 -9.60 -4.37 -18.04
C LEU A 193 -9.82 -4.53 -19.54
N GLU A 194 -8.79 -4.31 -20.37
CA GLU A 194 -8.85 -4.55 -21.81
C GLU A 194 -9.09 -6.04 -22.11
N HIS A 195 -8.38 -6.93 -21.41
CA HIS A 195 -8.55 -8.37 -21.57
C HIS A 195 -9.97 -8.83 -21.19
N ILE A 196 -10.52 -8.31 -20.09
CA ILE A 196 -11.91 -8.57 -19.69
C ILE A 196 -12.89 -8.07 -20.76
N ALA A 197 -12.64 -6.89 -21.34
CA ALA A 197 -13.51 -6.34 -22.38
C ALA A 197 -13.48 -7.19 -23.67
N VAL A 198 -12.30 -7.65 -24.09
CA VAL A 198 -12.16 -8.57 -25.23
C VAL A 198 -12.86 -9.90 -24.95
N HIS A 199 -12.66 -10.46 -23.76
CA HIS A 199 -13.32 -11.69 -23.31
C HIS A 199 -14.84 -11.54 -23.33
N HIS A 200 -15.35 -10.43 -22.78
CA HIS A 200 -16.78 -10.10 -22.77
C HIS A 200 -17.37 -10.04 -24.18
N TYR A 201 -16.68 -9.39 -25.12
CA TYR A 201 -17.11 -9.30 -26.50
C TYR A 201 -17.26 -10.68 -27.16
N PHE A 202 -16.23 -11.54 -27.05
CA PHE A 202 -16.28 -12.89 -27.63
C PHE A 202 -17.32 -13.79 -26.95
N MET A 203 -17.48 -13.70 -25.63
CA MET A 203 -18.57 -14.40 -24.92
C MET A 203 -19.95 -14.07 -25.51
N GLY A 204 -20.20 -12.80 -25.85
CA GLY A 204 -21.47 -12.39 -26.45
C GLY A 204 -21.71 -13.00 -27.84
N ILE A 205 -20.65 -13.11 -28.65
CA ILE A 205 -20.70 -13.78 -29.96
C ILE A 205 -21.00 -15.26 -29.80
N ASP A 206 -20.24 -15.95 -28.95
CA ASP A 206 -20.31 -17.40 -28.79
C ASP A 206 -21.65 -17.85 -28.18
N LEU A 207 -22.12 -17.13 -27.15
CA LEU A 207 -23.38 -17.42 -26.47
C LEU A 207 -24.60 -16.82 -27.19
N LYS A 208 -24.39 -16.02 -28.24
CA LYS A 208 -25.43 -15.36 -29.05
C LYS A 208 -26.48 -14.63 -28.22
N ARG A 209 -26.05 -13.98 -27.15
CA ARG A 209 -26.89 -13.19 -26.26
C ARG A 209 -26.09 -12.06 -25.62
N ASP A 210 -26.82 -11.12 -25.03
CA ASP A 210 -26.21 -10.10 -24.20
C ASP A 210 -25.66 -10.71 -22.89
N ILE A 211 -24.48 -10.24 -22.49
CA ILE A 211 -23.74 -10.68 -21.32
C ILE A 211 -23.56 -9.48 -20.41
N SER A 212 -23.90 -9.61 -19.13
CA SER A 212 -23.66 -8.52 -18.19
C SER A 212 -22.16 -8.40 -17.85
N GLU A 213 -21.68 -7.19 -17.54
CA GLU A 213 -20.27 -6.99 -17.12
C GLU A 213 -19.89 -7.89 -15.93
N LYS A 214 -20.78 -8.05 -14.95
CA LYS A 214 -20.55 -8.91 -13.79
C LYS A 214 -20.36 -10.38 -14.18
N GLU A 215 -21.14 -10.84 -15.16
CA GLU A 215 -21.04 -12.20 -15.69
C GLU A 215 -19.72 -12.38 -16.44
N ALA A 216 -19.35 -11.42 -17.29
CA ALA A 216 -18.09 -11.46 -18.03
C ALA A 216 -16.87 -11.45 -17.12
N VAL A 217 -16.85 -10.60 -16.09
CA VAL A 217 -15.78 -10.54 -15.08
C VAL A 217 -15.68 -11.87 -14.33
N ALA A 218 -16.81 -12.43 -13.88
CA ALA A 218 -16.84 -13.70 -13.17
C ALA A 218 -16.31 -14.84 -14.05
N HIS A 219 -16.78 -14.92 -15.29
CA HIS A 219 -16.37 -15.94 -16.24
C HIS A 219 -14.89 -15.80 -16.60
N TRP A 220 -14.41 -14.58 -16.90
CA TRP A 220 -13.00 -14.32 -17.17
C TRP A 220 -12.12 -14.80 -16.00
N TYR A 221 -12.51 -14.47 -14.77
CA TYR A 221 -11.74 -14.86 -13.60
C TYR A 221 -11.67 -16.38 -13.47
N ASP A 222 -12.80 -17.07 -13.62
CA ASP A 222 -12.89 -18.52 -13.39
C ASP A 222 -12.30 -19.36 -14.54
N THR A 223 -12.39 -18.88 -15.79
CA THR A 223 -12.04 -19.68 -16.97
C THR A 223 -10.77 -19.22 -17.68
N VAL A 224 -10.21 -18.06 -17.34
CA VAL A 224 -9.01 -17.52 -17.99
C VAL A 224 -7.94 -17.22 -16.94
N TYR A 225 -8.23 -16.31 -16.01
CA TYR A 225 -7.24 -15.90 -15.01
C TYR A 225 -6.85 -17.05 -14.09
N ARG A 226 -7.82 -17.66 -13.39
CA ARG A 226 -7.56 -18.71 -12.41
C ARG A 226 -6.83 -19.93 -13.01
N PRO A 227 -7.22 -20.48 -14.18
CA PRO A 227 -6.52 -21.63 -14.73
C PRO A 227 -5.04 -21.35 -15.08
N ILE A 228 -4.73 -20.17 -15.62
CA ILE A 228 -3.32 -19.76 -15.86
C ILE A 228 -2.57 -19.66 -14.54
N ILE A 229 -3.17 -19.05 -13.52
CA ILE A 229 -2.54 -18.90 -12.19
C ILE A 229 -2.29 -20.25 -11.52
N GLU A 230 -3.21 -21.22 -11.67
CA GLU A 230 -3.02 -22.57 -11.13
C GLU A 230 -1.80 -23.25 -11.77
N VAL A 231 -1.63 -23.15 -13.09
CA VAL A 231 -0.44 -23.66 -13.78
C VAL A 231 0.85 -22.97 -13.30
N ILE A 232 0.83 -21.64 -13.13
CA ILE A 232 2.00 -20.89 -12.61
C ILE A 232 2.36 -21.31 -11.18
N ARG A 233 1.36 -21.60 -10.34
CA ARG A 233 1.58 -22.03 -8.94
C ARG A 233 2.10 -23.45 -8.83
N GLU A 234 1.71 -24.32 -9.76
CA GLU A 234 2.16 -25.72 -9.82
C GLU A 234 3.59 -25.84 -10.36
N SER A 235 4.07 -24.85 -11.13
CA SER A 235 5.45 -24.81 -11.63
C SER A 235 6.42 -24.13 -10.65
N SER A 236 7.72 -24.19 -10.96
CA SER A 236 8.75 -23.50 -10.18
C SER A 236 9.15 -22.14 -10.77
N ILE A 237 8.47 -21.68 -11.83
CA ILE A 237 8.86 -20.51 -12.62
C ILE A 237 9.00 -19.22 -11.80
N LEU A 238 8.19 -19.04 -10.75
CA LEU A 238 8.27 -17.86 -9.87
C LEU A 238 9.62 -17.75 -9.12
N LYS A 239 10.37 -18.86 -8.97
CA LYS A 239 11.71 -18.84 -8.35
C LYS A 239 12.74 -18.13 -9.23
N GLU A 240 12.57 -18.20 -10.56
CA GLU A 240 13.43 -17.52 -11.53
C GLU A 240 13.13 -16.00 -11.60
N PHE A 241 11.96 -15.58 -11.10
CA PHE A 241 11.51 -14.19 -11.12
C PHE A 241 11.10 -13.69 -9.72
N PRO A 242 12.05 -13.53 -8.78
CA PRO A 242 11.75 -13.22 -7.37
C PRO A 242 11.03 -11.89 -7.15
N ASP A 243 11.14 -10.94 -8.08
CA ASP A 243 10.49 -9.63 -8.02
C ASP A 243 9.13 -9.58 -8.74
N LYS A 244 8.65 -10.71 -9.27
CA LYS A 244 7.40 -10.82 -10.02
C LYS A 244 6.32 -11.56 -9.26
N THR A 245 5.08 -11.18 -9.56
CA THR A 245 3.88 -11.83 -9.03
C THR A 245 3.31 -12.79 -10.06
N GLU A 246 2.48 -13.73 -9.61
CA GLU A 246 1.70 -14.60 -10.49
C GLU A 246 0.82 -13.82 -11.49
N GLY A 247 0.33 -12.63 -11.10
CA GLY A 247 -0.41 -11.75 -12.00
C GLY A 247 0.46 -11.15 -13.10
N ASP A 248 1.73 -10.83 -12.81
CA ASP A 248 2.66 -10.31 -13.82
C ASP A 248 2.94 -11.40 -14.87
N LEU A 249 3.17 -12.64 -14.41
CA LEU A 249 3.37 -13.79 -15.30
C LEU A 249 2.10 -14.10 -16.10
N TYR A 250 0.90 -13.97 -15.52
CA TYR A 250 -0.35 -14.08 -16.27
C TYR A 250 -0.39 -13.10 -17.45
N LEU A 251 0.02 -11.84 -17.25
CA LEU A 251 0.08 -10.86 -18.35
C LEU A 251 1.12 -11.25 -19.41
N TRP A 252 2.26 -11.79 -18.99
CA TRP A 252 3.30 -12.27 -19.91
C TRP A 252 2.87 -13.48 -20.74
N VAL A 253 2.14 -14.43 -20.15
CA VAL A 253 1.54 -15.57 -20.88
C VAL A 253 0.64 -15.05 -22.01
N LEU A 254 -0.17 -14.02 -21.73
CA LEU A 254 -1.06 -13.45 -22.73
C LEU A 254 -0.32 -12.63 -23.80
N ASP A 255 0.72 -11.90 -23.44
CA ASP A 255 1.59 -11.20 -24.41
C ASP A 255 2.27 -12.19 -25.35
N HIS A 256 2.81 -13.27 -24.79
CA HIS A 256 3.47 -14.32 -25.53
C HIS A 256 2.48 -15.03 -26.47
N GLN A 257 1.29 -15.39 -25.99
CA GLN A 257 0.25 -15.98 -26.82
C GLN A 257 -0.21 -15.04 -27.95
N HIS A 258 -0.33 -13.73 -27.68
CA HIS A 258 -0.64 -12.74 -28.70
C HIS A 258 0.48 -12.65 -29.76
N TYR A 259 1.74 -12.67 -29.31
CA TYR A 259 2.91 -12.67 -30.19
C TYR A 259 2.93 -13.89 -31.13
N LEU A 260 2.80 -15.11 -30.59
CA LEU A 260 2.76 -16.34 -31.40
C LEU A 260 1.62 -16.32 -32.42
N SER A 261 0.46 -15.78 -32.02
CA SER A 261 -0.67 -15.71 -32.94
C SER A 261 -0.47 -14.70 -34.06
N LYS A 262 0.11 -13.53 -33.75
CA LYS A 262 0.25 -12.44 -34.70
C LYS A 262 1.45 -12.61 -35.64
N GLU A 263 2.61 -12.99 -35.09
CA GLU A 263 3.88 -13.04 -35.84
C GLU A 263 4.14 -14.42 -36.45
N GLU A 264 3.68 -15.49 -35.79
CA GLU A 264 3.90 -16.87 -36.26
C GLU A 264 2.64 -17.55 -36.80
N GLY A 265 1.47 -16.89 -36.71
CA GLY A 265 0.21 -17.42 -37.20
C GLY A 265 -0.32 -18.62 -36.41
N GLN A 266 0.20 -18.85 -35.20
CA GLN A 266 -0.26 -19.96 -34.35
C GLN A 266 -1.69 -19.70 -33.84
N PRO A 267 -2.54 -20.73 -33.75
CA PRO A 267 -3.87 -20.56 -33.17
C PRO A 267 -3.78 -20.26 -31.67
N LEU A 268 -4.69 -19.43 -31.17
CA LEU A 268 -4.82 -19.16 -29.74
C LEU A 268 -5.10 -20.47 -28.99
N GLN A 269 -4.28 -20.75 -27.98
CA GLN A 269 -4.41 -21.93 -27.12
C GLN A 269 -5.38 -21.68 -25.96
N PRO A 270 -5.99 -22.73 -25.40
CA PRO A 270 -6.67 -22.64 -24.11
C PRO A 270 -5.75 -22.10 -23.01
N PRO A 271 -6.29 -21.40 -21.98
CA PRO A 271 -5.49 -20.69 -20.98
C PRO A 271 -4.42 -21.56 -20.30
N GLU A 272 -4.75 -22.78 -19.89
CA GLU A 272 -3.80 -23.70 -19.25
C GLU A 272 -2.70 -24.16 -20.20
N ALA A 273 -3.04 -24.39 -21.47
CA ALA A 273 -2.07 -24.80 -22.49
C ALA A 273 -1.12 -23.65 -22.85
N ALA A 274 -1.65 -22.42 -22.96
CA ALA A 274 -0.84 -21.22 -23.17
C ALA A 274 0.16 -21.01 -22.01
N ALA A 275 -0.28 -21.19 -20.77
CA ALA A 275 0.60 -21.07 -19.60
C ALA A 275 1.68 -22.16 -19.58
N LYS A 276 1.33 -23.42 -19.89
CA LYS A 276 2.31 -24.52 -19.96
C LYS A 276 3.36 -24.29 -21.03
N LEU A 277 2.95 -23.90 -22.24
CA LEU A 277 3.88 -23.57 -23.33
C LEU A 277 4.84 -22.44 -22.93
N PHE A 278 4.31 -21.35 -22.35
CA PHE A 278 5.13 -20.25 -21.87
C PHE A 278 6.15 -20.71 -20.81
N ILE A 279 5.74 -21.57 -19.87
CA ILE A 279 6.63 -22.11 -18.83
C ILE A 279 7.70 -23.03 -19.45
N GLU A 280 7.32 -23.95 -20.34
CA GLU A 280 8.26 -24.87 -21.02
C GLU A 280 9.34 -24.14 -21.81
N GLU A 281 9.05 -22.95 -22.35
CA GLU A 281 10.03 -22.13 -23.07
C GLU A 281 10.92 -21.27 -22.14
N ASN A 282 10.56 -21.13 -20.86
CA ASN A 282 11.22 -20.22 -19.91
C ASN A 282 11.71 -20.90 -18.61
N GLU A 283 11.59 -22.23 -18.50
CA GLU A 283 12.28 -23.08 -17.49
C GLU A 283 13.68 -23.51 -17.96
#